data_AF-A0A534Y9M5-F1
#
_entry.id   AF-A0A534Y9M5-F1
#
_cell.length_a   1.000
_cell.length_b   1.000
_cell.length_c   1.000
_cell.angle_alpha   90.00
_cell.angle_beta   90.00
_cell.angle_gamma   90.00
#
_symmetry.space_group_name_H-M   'P 1'
#
loop_
_entity.id
_entity.type
_entity.pdbx_description
1 polymer ?
#
loop_
_entity_poly.entity_id
_entity_poly.type
_entity_poly.pdbx_seq_one_letter_code
_entity_poly.pdbx_strand_id
1 'polypeptide(L)'
;MVSEAKGRWFDSSRARHSPLVEPLQRALGVTRVARVTGLDRAGVEVACAVRPGGHVLQVTNGKGESWEEARAAALSEAAELWAAEQAPSPLHFAAARELEPRAWLDAAEVAAPRLLSSGLRIAWIAARDLISGTEVLVPAQAVHCLPPGSASLGPGAFRWSSNGMGSHPQRSLALLHAILEAAERDRLASALPLGWNPAAIRSRKLAERTLPPRTSALRERLLGEGLEAHCFDLSDALPVAAAVLIDREEGPIPATAGYACALRPDEALLGALLEAAQSRLTDVHGAREDVARPDRSAARLLARACASARGKRDASRMPSVR
;
A
#
# COMPACT_ATOMS: atom_id res chain seq x y z
N MET A 1 -25.39 -1.82 -17.46
CA MET A 1 -24.37 -2.87 -17.29
C MET A 1 -22.97 -2.37 -16.86
N VAL A 2 -22.80 -1.08 -16.52
CA VAL A 2 -21.54 -0.54 -15.94
C VAL A 2 -21.74 0.01 -14.51
N SER A 3 -22.99 0.06 -14.01
CA SER A 3 -23.30 0.54 -12.65
C SER A 3 -23.33 -0.56 -11.57
N GLU A 4 -22.97 -1.80 -11.92
CA GLU A 4 -22.95 -2.97 -11.01
C GLU A 4 -21.54 -3.41 -10.60
N ALA A 5 -20.52 -2.61 -10.92
CA ALA A 5 -19.10 -2.91 -10.65
C ALA A 5 -18.57 -2.33 -9.32
N LYS A 6 -19.38 -1.58 -8.56
CA LYS A 6 -18.97 -0.76 -7.41
C LYS A 6 -19.00 -1.46 -6.03
N GLY A 7 -18.52 -2.70 -5.92
CA GLY A 7 -18.41 -3.35 -4.60
C GLY A 7 -17.83 -4.76 -4.58
N ARG A 8 -17.19 -5.21 -5.66
CA ARG A 8 -16.92 -6.63 -5.90
C ARG A 8 -15.58 -7.12 -5.36
N TRP A 9 -15.35 -6.84 -4.09
CA TRP A 9 -14.53 -7.69 -3.23
C TRP A 9 -15.19 -7.94 -1.87
N PHE A 10 -16.04 -7.02 -1.39
CA PHE A 10 -16.70 -7.15 -0.10
C PHE A 10 -18.13 -6.60 -0.12
N ASP A 11 -19.00 -7.34 -0.77
CA ASP A 11 -20.36 -7.51 -0.24
C ASP A 11 -20.21 -8.37 1.03
N SER A 12 -20.50 -7.77 2.19
CA SER A 12 -20.43 -8.37 3.53
C SER A 12 -21.30 -9.64 3.70
N SER A 13 -22.14 -9.95 2.71
CA SER A 13 -22.88 -11.20 2.63
C SER A 13 -22.05 -12.39 2.10
N ARG A 14 -21.00 -12.18 1.28
CA ARG A 14 -20.27 -13.27 0.59
C ARG A 14 -18.83 -13.51 1.04
N ALA A 15 -18.21 -12.55 1.74
CA ALA A 15 -16.85 -12.69 2.26
C ALA A 15 -16.67 -13.86 3.25
N ARG A 16 -17.77 -14.31 3.88
CA ARG A 16 -17.78 -15.36 4.90
C ARG A 16 -17.10 -16.65 4.41
N HIS A 17 -17.20 -16.99 3.12
CA HIS A 17 -16.74 -18.28 2.57
C HIS A 17 -16.32 -18.15 1.10
N SER A 18 -15.35 -17.28 0.76
CA SER A 18 -14.77 -17.35 -0.59
C SER A 18 -14.03 -18.68 -0.74
N PRO A 19 -14.41 -19.57 -1.68
CA PRO A 19 -13.81 -20.89 -1.83
C PRO A 19 -12.34 -20.83 -2.28
N LEU A 20 -11.83 -19.64 -2.61
CA LEU A 20 -10.49 -19.42 -3.12
C LEU A 20 -9.45 -19.18 -2.01
N VAL A 21 -9.87 -18.83 -0.79
CA VAL A 21 -8.94 -18.36 0.25
C VAL A 21 -8.03 -19.49 0.74
N GLU A 22 -8.58 -20.67 1.02
CA GLU A 22 -7.81 -21.83 1.48
C GLU A 22 -6.92 -22.45 0.39
N PRO A 23 -7.40 -22.63 -0.87
CA PRO A 23 -6.51 -22.99 -1.96
C PRO A 23 -5.36 -22.00 -2.18
N LEU A 24 -5.65 -20.69 -2.15
CA LEU A 24 -4.63 -19.65 -2.30
C LEU A 24 -3.61 -19.73 -1.17
N GLN A 25 -4.06 -19.80 0.08
CA GLN A 25 -3.18 -19.93 1.25
C GLN A 25 -2.19 -21.10 1.08
N ARG A 26 -2.69 -22.28 0.65
CA ARG A 26 -1.84 -23.45 0.39
C ARG A 26 -0.87 -23.23 -0.78
N ALA A 27 -1.35 -22.66 -1.89
CA ALA A 27 -0.54 -22.41 -3.08
C ALA A 27 0.62 -21.43 -2.81
N LEU A 28 0.40 -20.43 -1.94
CA LEU A 28 1.40 -19.46 -1.54
C LEU A 28 2.40 -20.00 -0.51
N GLY A 29 2.18 -21.19 0.05
CA GLY A 29 2.97 -21.71 1.17
C GLY A 29 2.74 -20.95 2.48
N VAL A 30 1.57 -20.32 2.65
CA VAL A 30 1.19 -19.64 3.90
C VAL A 30 0.75 -20.71 4.91
N THR A 31 1.51 -20.86 6.00
CA THR A 31 1.26 -21.89 7.01
C THR A 31 0.21 -21.48 8.03
N ARG A 32 0.01 -20.16 8.23
CA ARG A 32 -0.96 -19.63 9.18
C ARG A 32 -1.46 -18.27 8.73
N VAL A 33 -2.76 -18.02 8.93
CA VAL A 33 -3.32 -16.66 8.95
C VAL A 33 -3.89 -16.40 10.34
N ALA A 34 -3.28 -15.50 11.09
CA ALA A 34 -3.65 -15.17 12.46
C ALA A 34 -4.46 -13.88 12.52
N ARG A 35 -5.50 -13.85 13.35
CA ARG A 35 -6.20 -12.61 13.72
C ARG A 35 -5.43 -11.94 14.85
N VAL A 36 -4.83 -10.80 14.56
CA VAL A 36 -3.98 -10.07 15.51
C VAL A 36 -4.68 -8.87 16.15
N THR A 37 -5.92 -8.57 15.75
CA THR A 37 -6.73 -7.44 16.25
C THR A 37 -6.68 -7.25 17.76
N GLY A 38 -6.76 -8.34 18.55
CA GLY A 38 -6.78 -8.26 20.01
C GLY A 38 -5.46 -7.84 20.66
N LEU A 39 -4.40 -7.60 19.90
CA LEU A 39 -3.13 -7.10 20.43
C LEU A 39 -3.13 -5.57 20.64
N ASP A 40 -4.00 -4.83 19.95
CA ASP A 40 -4.14 -3.37 20.13
C ASP A 40 -5.58 -3.01 20.50
N ARG A 41 -5.70 -1.89 21.20
CA ARG A 41 -7.00 -1.35 21.62
C ARG A 41 -7.77 -0.65 20.49
N ALA A 42 -7.16 -0.38 19.34
CA ALA A 42 -7.83 0.25 18.21
C ALA A 42 -9.08 -0.52 17.72
N GLY A 43 -9.13 -1.84 17.95
CA GLY A 43 -10.27 -2.68 17.59
C GLY A 43 -10.51 -2.81 16.08
N VAL A 44 -9.52 -2.46 15.25
CA VAL A 44 -9.56 -2.62 13.79
C VAL A 44 -9.20 -4.05 13.40
N GLU A 45 -9.93 -4.62 12.43
CA GLU A 45 -9.66 -5.97 11.95
C GLU A 45 -8.34 -6.01 11.19
N VAL A 46 -7.41 -6.81 11.69
CA VAL A 46 -6.10 -7.01 11.08
C VAL A 46 -5.74 -8.49 11.16
N ALA A 47 -5.31 -9.01 10.02
CA ALA A 47 -4.81 -10.36 9.87
C ALA A 47 -3.32 -10.34 9.55
N CYS A 48 -2.62 -11.39 9.94
CA CYS A 48 -1.22 -11.64 9.68
C CYS A 48 -1.11 -12.98 8.95
N ALA A 49 -0.60 -12.99 7.72
CA ALA A 49 -0.33 -14.19 6.94
C ALA A 49 1.16 -14.54 7.04
N VAL A 50 1.45 -15.76 7.51
CA VAL A 50 2.80 -16.25 7.74
C VAL A 50 3.19 -17.20 6.62
N ARG A 51 4.18 -16.81 5.82
CA ARG A 51 4.78 -17.57 4.74
C ARG A 51 6.27 -17.81 5.05
N PRO A 52 6.62 -18.91 5.74
CA PRO A 52 7.99 -19.15 6.20
C PRO A 52 9.04 -19.15 5.08
N GLY A 53 8.67 -19.62 3.89
CA GLY A 53 9.55 -19.64 2.71
C GLY A 53 9.59 -18.33 1.92
N GLY A 54 8.96 -17.26 2.39
CA GLY A 54 9.01 -15.96 1.73
C GLY A 54 10.42 -15.38 1.70
N HIS A 55 10.79 -14.74 0.60
CA HIS A 55 12.10 -14.10 0.45
C HIS A 55 12.07 -12.63 0.84
N VAL A 56 11.08 -11.87 0.35
CA VAL A 56 10.94 -10.43 0.61
C VAL A 56 10.44 -10.20 2.04
N LEU A 57 9.31 -10.83 2.37
CA LEU A 57 8.75 -10.86 3.72
C LEU A 57 8.16 -12.25 3.99
N GLN A 58 8.30 -12.69 5.24
CA GLN A 58 7.68 -13.91 5.74
C GLN A 58 6.35 -13.64 6.44
N VAL A 59 6.07 -12.37 6.77
CA VAL A 59 4.83 -11.94 7.41
C VAL A 59 4.25 -10.75 6.65
N THR A 60 3.04 -10.92 6.13
CA THR A 60 2.24 -9.86 5.48
C THR A 60 0.99 -9.57 6.31
N ASN A 61 0.50 -8.34 6.25
CA ASN A 61 -0.59 -7.86 7.10
C ASN A 61 -1.74 -7.31 6.26
N GLY A 62 -2.95 -7.76 6.57
CA GLY A 62 -4.16 -7.29 5.93
C GLY A 62 -5.06 -6.56 6.89
N LYS A 63 -5.83 -5.60 6.37
CA LYS A 63 -6.76 -4.77 7.13
C LYS A 63 -8.15 -4.77 6.51
N GLY A 64 -9.17 -4.57 7.33
CA GLY A 64 -10.57 -4.53 6.88
C GLY A 64 -11.54 -4.02 7.94
N GLU A 65 -12.81 -3.86 7.55
CA GLU A 65 -13.92 -3.65 8.49
C GLU A 65 -14.46 -4.98 9.05
N SER A 66 -14.07 -6.10 8.43
CA SER A 66 -14.40 -7.46 8.87
C SER A 66 -13.15 -8.35 8.93
N TRP A 67 -13.26 -9.45 9.69
CA TRP A 67 -12.19 -10.44 9.76
C TRP A 67 -11.89 -11.03 8.38
N GLU A 68 -12.92 -11.29 7.59
CA GLU A 68 -12.82 -11.85 6.25
C GLU A 68 -12.07 -10.92 5.30
N GLU A 69 -12.33 -9.61 5.40
CA GLU A 69 -11.60 -8.57 4.67
C GLU A 69 -10.13 -8.55 5.04
N ALA A 70 -9.83 -8.47 6.34
CA ALA A 70 -8.46 -8.44 6.84
C ALA A 70 -7.69 -9.70 6.41
N ARG A 71 -8.31 -10.89 6.53
CA ARG A 71 -7.74 -12.17 6.12
C ARG A 71 -7.42 -12.20 4.63
N ALA A 72 -8.35 -11.76 3.79
CA ALA A 72 -8.17 -11.73 2.35
C ALA A 72 -7.09 -10.72 1.94
N ALA A 73 -7.05 -9.54 2.55
CA ALA A 73 -6.02 -8.54 2.32
C ALA A 73 -4.61 -9.06 2.67
N ALA A 74 -4.46 -9.80 3.78
CA ALA A 74 -3.15 -10.35 4.18
C ALA A 74 -2.63 -11.37 3.17
N LEU A 75 -3.55 -12.19 2.62
CA LEU A 75 -3.24 -13.15 1.57
C LEU A 75 -3.01 -12.50 0.21
N SER A 76 -3.65 -11.37 -0.08
CA SER A 76 -3.38 -10.56 -1.28
C SER A 76 -1.94 -10.06 -1.27
N GLU A 77 -1.50 -9.43 -0.17
CA GLU A 77 -0.12 -8.96 -0.03
C GLU A 77 0.88 -10.13 -0.10
N ALA A 78 0.55 -11.28 0.51
CA ALA A 78 1.37 -12.49 0.39
C ALA A 78 1.48 -12.98 -1.07
N ALA A 79 0.39 -12.89 -1.84
CA ALA A 79 0.34 -13.30 -3.24
C ALA A 79 1.17 -12.37 -4.14
N GLU A 80 1.12 -11.06 -3.87
CA GLU A 80 1.94 -10.05 -4.54
C GLU A 80 3.42 -10.37 -4.35
N LEU A 81 3.88 -10.46 -3.11
CA LEU A 81 5.29 -10.76 -2.82
C LEU A 81 5.69 -12.12 -3.37
N TRP A 82 4.81 -13.13 -3.32
CA TRP A 82 5.06 -14.43 -3.92
C TRP A 82 5.31 -14.31 -5.43
N ALA A 83 4.49 -13.53 -6.14
CA ALA A 83 4.65 -13.32 -7.57
C ALA A 83 5.94 -12.56 -7.91
N ALA A 84 6.34 -11.57 -7.10
CA ALA A 84 7.61 -10.85 -7.30
C ALA A 84 8.84 -11.75 -7.11
N GLU A 85 8.74 -12.79 -6.27
CA GLU A 85 9.81 -13.74 -6.01
C GLU A 85 10.00 -14.78 -7.13
N GLN A 86 9.07 -14.82 -8.10
CA GLN A 86 9.12 -15.71 -9.25
C GLN A 86 9.49 -14.91 -10.50
N ALA A 87 10.57 -15.27 -11.20
CA ALA A 87 10.83 -14.76 -12.54
C ALA A 87 10.19 -15.69 -13.59
N PRO A 88 9.24 -15.20 -14.41
CA PRO A 88 8.73 -15.99 -15.51
C PRO A 88 9.79 -16.09 -16.62
N SER A 89 9.68 -17.15 -17.42
CA SER A 89 10.39 -17.32 -18.68
C SER A 89 9.44 -17.00 -19.84
N PRO A 90 9.89 -16.34 -20.92
CA PRO A 90 11.28 -15.96 -21.21
C PRO A 90 11.68 -14.58 -20.69
N LEU A 91 12.95 -14.45 -20.29
CA LEU A 91 13.63 -13.17 -20.08
C LEU A 91 14.57 -12.88 -21.26
N HIS A 92 14.68 -11.61 -21.67
CA HIS A 92 15.60 -11.18 -22.72
C HIS A 92 16.84 -10.54 -22.11
N PHE A 93 18.03 -11.10 -22.33
CA PHE A 93 19.28 -10.54 -21.78
C PHE A 93 20.02 -9.68 -22.80
N ALA A 94 19.87 -8.36 -22.71
CA ALA A 94 20.40 -7.41 -23.67
C ALA A 94 20.67 -6.03 -23.06
N ALA A 95 21.41 -5.19 -23.76
CA ALA A 95 21.47 -3.76 -23.48
C ALA A 95 20.23 -3.05 -24.06
N ALA A 96 19.80 -1.95 -23.44
CA ALA A 96 18.62 -1.20 -23.87
C ALA A 96 18.69 -0.82 -25.37
N ARG A 97 19.85 -0.36 -25.83
CA ARG A 97 20.09 0.04 -27.23
C ARG A 97 19.88 -1.07 -28.26
N GLU A 98 19.95 -2.33 -27.86
CA GLU A 98 19.72 -3.50 -28.75
C GLU A 98 18.23 -3.84 -28.87
N LEU A 99 17.39 -3.28 -27.99
CA LEU A 99 15.97 -3.58 -27.86
C LEU A 99 15.09 -2.40 -28.27
N GLU A 100 15.66 -1.26 -28.63
CA GLU A 100 14.94 -0.10 -29.14
C GLU A 100 14.10 -0.45 -30.39
N PRO A 101 12.87 0.06 -30.54
CA PRO A 101 12.18 1.00 -29.64
C PRO A 101 11.36 0.31 -28.53
N ARG A 102 11.50 -1.01 -28.34
CA ARG A 102 10.69 -1.78 -27.38
C ARG A 102 11.18 -1.62 -25.94
N ALA A 103 12.46 -1.34 -25.71
CA ALA A 103 12.99 -1.09 -24.37
C ALA A 103 12.42 0.19 -23.79
N TRP A 104 11.68 0.06 -22.69
CA TRP A 104 11.22 1.20 -21.91
C TRP A 104 12.19 1.43 -20.76
N LEU A 105 12.99 2.51 -20.88
CA LEU A 105 14.00 2.91 -19.91
C LEU A 105 13.84 4.41 -19.61
N ASP A 106 12.79 4.78 -18.88
CA ASP A 106 12.71 6.14 -18.35
C ASP A 106 13.56 6.26 -17.09
N ALA A 107 14.79 6.74 -17.27
CA ALA A 107 15.77 6.93 -16.20
C ALA A 107 15.35 7.99 -15.16
N ALA A 108 14.35 8.83 -15.46
CA ALA A 108 13.81 9.81 -14.53
C ALA A 108 12.72 9.21 -13.62
N GLU A 109 11.98 8.19 -14.08
CA GLU A 109 10.85 7.62 -13.36
C GLU A 109 11.21 6.39 -12.49
N VAL A 110 12.31 5.70 -12.79
CA VAL A 110 12.80 4.57 -11.97
C VAL A 110 14.05 4.96 -11.18
N ALA A 111 13.93 6.01 -10.37
CA ALA A 111 14.86 6.44 -9.32
C ALA A 111 16.37 6.29 -9.65
N ALA A 112 16.82 7.01 -10.68
CA ALA A 112 18.21 7.35 -11.03
C ALA A 112 19.31 6.43 -10.47
N PRO A 113 19.45 5.21 -11.01
CA PRO A 113 20.55 4.34 -10.63
C PRO A 113 21.84 4.90 -11.23
N ARG A 114 22.82 5.22 -10.38
CA ARG A 114 24.12 5.80 -10.79
C ARG A 114 24.90 4.95 -11.83
N LEU A 115 24.47 3.70 -12.04
CA LEU A 115 25.11 2.73 -12.93
C LEU A 115 24.30 2.44 -14.21
N LEU A 116 23.13 3.05 -14.39
CA LEU A 116 22.29 2.76 -15.55
C LEU A 116 22.88 3.42 -16.80
N SER A 117 23.26 2.59 -17.77
CA SER A 117 23.69 3.04 -19.10
C SER A 117 22.95 2.22 -20.17
N SER A 118 22.72 2.82 -21.35
CA SER A 118 22.08 2.12 -22.47
C SER A 118 22.89 0.93 -23.00
N GLY A 119 24.14 0.77 -22.55
CA GLY A 119 25.01 -0.36 -22.85
C GLY A 119 25.08 -1.44 -21.78
N LEU A 120 24.49 -1.21 -20.61
CA LEU A 120 24.45 -2.20 -19.53
C LEU A 120 23.53 -3.35 -19.94
N ARG A 121 24.05 -4.57 -19.97
CA ARG A 121 23.24 -5.76 -20.25
C ARG A 121 22.55 -6.23 -18.98
N ILE A 122 21.23 -6.29 -19.03
CA ILE A 122 20.35 -6.75 -17.95
C ILE A 122 19.27 -7.66 -18.53
N ALA A 123 18.53 -8.32 -17.65
CA ALA A 123 17.33 -9.06 -18.03
C ALA A 123 16.14 -8.10 -18.23
N TRP A 124 15.39 -8.33 -19.29
CA TRP A 124 14.17 -7.61 -19.67
C TRP A 124 12.99 -8.58 -19.74
N ILE A 125 11.81 -8.09 -19.41
CA ILE A 125 10.56 -8.85 -19.46
C ILE A 125 9.52 -8.09 -20.28
N ALA A 126 8.71 -8.83 -21.05
CA ALA A 126 7.59 -8.26 -21.79
C ALA A 126 6.52 -7.72 -20.83
N ALA A 127 6.09 -6.50 -21.10
CA ALA A 127 4.99 -5.82 -20.44
C ALA A 127 4.07 -5.21 -21.51
N ARG A 128 2.92 -4.70 -21.06
CA ARG A 128 1.96 -4.03 -21.94
C ARG A 128 1.75 -2.61 -21.44
N ASP A 129 2.00 -1.64 -22.31
CA ASP A 129 1.57 -0.26 -22.08
C ASP A 129 0.03 -0.23 -22.10
N LEU A 130 -0.57 0.26 -21.02
CA LEU A 130 -2.01 0.32 -20.85
C LEU A 130 -2.67 1.40 -21.71
N ILE A 131 -1.93 2.43 -22.13
CA ILE A 131 -2.44 3.55 -22.95
C ILE A 131 -2.43 3.15 -24.42
N SER A 132 -1.27 2.80 -24.97
CA SER A 132 -1.16 2.42 -26.39
C SER A 132 -1.62 0.99 -26.66
N GLY A 133 -1.67 0.13 -25.63
CA GLY A 133 -1.91 -1.30 -25.77
C GLY A 133 -0.73 -2.08 -26.35
N THR A 134 0.39 -1.43 -26.64
CA THR A 134 1.56 -2.05 -27.28
C THR A 134 2.38 -2.87 -26.29
N GLU A 135 3.12 -3.84 -26.80
CA GLU A 135 4.09 -4.59 -26.00
C GLU A 135 5.38 -3.77 -25.87
N VAL A 136 5.86 -3.64 -24.64
CA VAL A 136 7.13 -2.99 -24.29
C VAL A 136 7.98 -3.96 -23.48
N LEU A 137 9.27 -3.71 -23.39
CA LEU A 137 10.20 -4.46 -22.56
C LEU A 137 10.62 -3.57 -21.39
N VAL A 138 10.41 -4.06 -20.16
CA VAL A 138 10.82 -3.36 -18.94
C VAL A 138 11.96 -4.11 -18.24
N PRO A 139 12.81 -3.44 -17.47
CA PRO A 139 13.84 -4.09 -16.67
C PRO A 139 13.22 -5.12 -15.71
N ALA A 140 13.63 -6.38 -15.80
CA ALA A 140 13.10 -7.44 -14.93
C ALA A 140 13.42 -7.18 -13.45
N GLN A 141 14.51 -6.48 -13.16
CA GLN A 141 14.91 -6.05 -11.80
C GLN A 141 13.94 -5.02 -11.18
N ALA A 142 13.14 -4.31 -11.99
CA ALA A 142 12.11 -3.41 -11.50
C ALA A 142 10.79 -4.14 -11.16
N VAL A 143 10.63 -5.38 -11.63
CA VAL A 143 9.42 -6.19 -11.47
C VAL A 143 9.61 -7.28 -10.42
N HIS A 144 10.79 -7.91 -10.40
CA HIS A 144 11.05 -9.11 -9.59
C HIS A 144 12.11 -8.89 -8.50
N CYS A 145 11.91 -9.55 -7.37
CA CYS A 145 12.85 -9.66 -6.26
C CYS A 145 13.16 -11.14 -6.01
N LEU A 146 14.12 -11.67 -6.75
CA LEU A 146 14.37 -13.11 -6.76
C LEU A 146 15.20 -13.56 -5.55
N PRO A 147 14.89 -14.72 -4.95
CA PRO A 147 15.68 -15.26 -3.85
C PRO A 147 17.12 -15.59 -4.27
N PRO A 148 18.08 -15.57 -3.33
CA PRO A 148 19.44 -16.02 -3.58
C PRO A 148 19.49 -17.41 -4.23
N GLY A 149 20.39 -17.57 -5.21
CA GLY A 149 20.50 -18.80 -6.00
C GLY A 149 19.59 -18.85 -7.24
N SER A 150 18.71 -17.87 -7.44
CA SER A 150 17.97 -17.70 -8.69
C SER A 150 18.86 -17.25 -9.85
N ALA A 151 18.35 -17.35 -11.08
CA ALA A 151 19.04 -16.84 -12.26
C ALA A 151 19.32 -15.33 -12.13
N SER A 152 20.54 -14.91 -12.49
CA SER A 152 20.94 -13.50 -12.42
C SER A 152 20.13 -12.65 -13.40
N LEU A 153 19.60 -11.52 -12.91
CA LEU A 153 18.93 -10.50 -13.72
C LEU A 153 19.91 -9.47 -14.31
N GLY A 154 21.21 -9.70 -14.19
CA GLY A 154 22.29 -8.77 -14.54
C GLY A 154 22.77 -7.93 -13.35
N PRO A 155 23.68 -6.97 -13.57
CA PRO A 155 24.16 -6.07 -12.52
C PRO A 155 23.02 -5.29 -11.88
N GLY A 156 23.04 -5.13 -10.55
CA GLY A 156 22.00 -4.47 -9.76
C GLY A 156 21.88 -2.98 -10.08
N ALA A 157 21.13 -2.68 -11.14
CA ALA A 157 20.93 -1.35 -11.66
C ALA A 157 19.57 -0.78 -11.27
N PHE A 158 18.69 -1.53 -10.62
CA PHE A 158 17.40 -1.03 -10.14
C PHE A 158 17.22 -1.39 -8.68
N ARG A 159 16.72 -0.43 -7.89
CA ARG A 159 16.25 -0.72 -6.54
C ARG A 159 14.83 -1.22 -6.65
N TRP A 160 14.63 -2.51 -6.42
CA TRP A 160 13.30 -3.10 -6.37
C TRP A 160 12.47 -2.54 -5.20
N SER A 161 11.16 -2.41 -5.40
CA SER A 161 10.17 -2.10 -4.37
C SER A 161 8.85 -2.77 -4.71
N SER A 162 7.96 -2.93 -3.72
CA SER A 162 6.61 -3.48 -3.94
C SER A 162 5.60 -2.47 -4.50
N ASN A 163 6.03 -1.25 -4.83
CA ASN A 163 5.13 -0.18 -5.28
C ASN A 163 4.42 -0.55 -6.58
N GLY A 164 3.10 -0.36 -6.60
CA GLY A 164 2.28 -0.58 -7.79
C GLY A 164 2.05 -2.06 -8.07
N MET A 165 2.15 -2.90 -7.04
CA MET A 165 1.73 -4.29 -7.12
C MET A 165 0.23 -4.42 -6.81
N GLY A 166 -0.37 -5.51 -7.25
CA GLY A 166 -1.76 -5.81 -6.93
C GLY A 166 -2.12 -7.24 -7.27
N SER A 167 -2.87 -7.89 -6.38
CA SER A 167 -3.43 -9.21 -6.65
C SER A 167 -4.96 -9.25 -6.50
N HIS A 168 -5.59 -10.03 -7.38
CA HIS A 168 -6.99 -10.39 -7.30
C HIS A 168 -7.26 -11.58 -8.23
N PRO A 169 -8.19 -12.49 -7.89
CA PRO A 169 -8.87 -13.37 -8.83
C PRO A 169 -9.26 -12.75 -10.19
N GLN A 170 -9.69 -11.48 -10.23
CA GLN A 170 -9.98 -10.76 -11.47
C GLN A 170 -8.88 -9.75 -11.80
N ARG A 171 -8.16 -10.00 -12.90
CA ARG A 171 -7.02 -9.19 -13.39
C ARG A 171 -7.28 -7.68 -13.42
N SER A 172 -8.47 -7.23 -13.84
CA SER A 172 -8.76 -5.80 -13.93
C SER A 172 -8.78 -5.09 -12.58
N LEU A 173 -9.15 -5.79 -11.50
CA LEU A 173 -9.17 -5.23 -10.16
C LEU A 173 -7.78 -5.31 -9.49
N ALA A 174 -6.98 -6.34 -9.81
CA ALA A 174 -5.56 -6.36 -9.46
C ALA A 174 -4.83 -5.16 -10.10
N LEU A 175 -5.10 -4.89 -11.37
CA LEU A 175 -4.56 -3.74 -12.10
C LEU A 175 -5.06 -2.41 -11.53
N LEU A 176 -6.34 -2.31 -11.18
CA LEU A 176 -6.88 -1.11 -10.55
C LEU A 176 -6.17 -0.82 -9.22
N HIS A 177 -5.97 -1.85 -8.38
CA HIS A 177 -5.25 -1.71 -7.12
C HIS A 177 -3.82 -1.22 -7.33
N ALA A 178 -3.08 -1.86 -8.24
CA ALA A 178 -1.72 -1.47 -8.61
C ALA A 178 -1.62 0.01 -9.06
N ILE A 179 -2.56 0.48 -9.90
CA ILE A 179 -2.57 1.87 -10.37
C ILE A 179 -2.89 2.84 -9.24
N LEU A 180 -3.87 2.51 -8.39
CA LEU A 180 -4.25 3.35 -7.26
C LEU A 180 -3.10 3.45 -6.26
N GLU A 181 -2.42 2.34 -5.93
CA GLU A 181 -1.26 2.36 -5.04
C GLU A 181 -0.11 3.19 -5.65
N ALA A 182 0.20 3.00 -6.94
CA ALA A 182 1.23 3.81 -7.60
C ALA A 182 0.91 5.31 -7.56
N ALA A 183 -0.35 5.69 -7.82
CA ALA A 183 -0.82 7.06 -7.70
C ALA A 183 -0.75 7.60 -6.26
N GLU A 184 -1.07 6.77 -5.26
CA GLU A 184 -0.91 7.12 -3.85
C GLU A 184 0.55 7.46 -3.53
N ARG A 185 1.51 6.60 -3.91
CA ARG A 185 2.93 6.80 -3.61
C ARG A 185 3.48 8.04 -4.30
N ASP A 186 3.09 8.29 -5.54
CA ASP A 186 3.48 9.49 -6.29
C ASP A 186 2.89 10.77 -5.67
N ARG A 187 1.61 10.75 -5.27
CA ARG A 187 1.00 11.88 -4.56
C ARG A 187 1.60 12.08 -3.18
N LEU A 188 1.96 11.01 -2.47
CA LEU A 188 2.65 11.11 -1.18
C LEU A 188 4.01 11.79 -1.33
N ALA A 189 4.82 11.35 -2.30
CA ALA A 189 6.15 11.89 -2.59
C ALA A 189 6.10 13.38 -2.96
N SER A 190 5.13 13.79 -3.79
CA SER A 190 4.97 15.17 -4.23
C SER A 190 4.29 16.07 -3.18
N ALA A 191 3.33 15.56 -2.41
CA ALA A 191 2.59 16.34 -1.43
C ALA A 191 3.36 16.54 -0.11
N LEU A 192 4.24 15.59 0.23
CA LEU A 192 5.05 15.56 1.46
C LEU A 192 6.55 15.29 1.17
N PRO A 193 7.23 16.11 0.34
CA PRO A 193 8.62 15.87 -0.06
C PRO A 193 9.62 15.95 1.11
N LEU A 194 9.25 16.65 2.18
CA LEU A 194 10.02 16.75 3.43
C LEU A 194 9.35 15.97 4.57
N GLY A 195 8.47 15.02 4.24
CA GLY A 195 7.63 14.31 5.18
C GLY A 195 6.61 15.21 5.89
N TRP A 196 6.06 14.69 6.99
CA TRP A 196 5.10 15.43 7.81
C TRP A 196 5.77 16.57 8.56
N ASN A 197 5.35 17.80 8.26
CA ASN A 197 5.78 19.02 8.94
C ASN A 197 4.59 19.93 9.24
N PRO A 198 4.72 20.94 10.11
CA PRO A 198 3.60 21.81 10.50
C PRO A 198 2.92 22.53 9.33
N ALA A 199 3.64 22.86 8.25
CA ALA A 199 3.05 23.52 7.08
C ALA A 199 2.19 22.54 6.27
N ALA A 200 2.67 21.31 6.04
CA ALA A 200 1.91 20.25 5.39
C ALA A 200 0.63 19.92 6.18
N ILE A 201 0.75 19.73 7.50
CA ILE A 201 -0.39 19.45 8.39
C ILE A 201 -1.43 20.57 8.29
N ARG A 202 -1.04 21.83 8.49
CA ARG A 202 -1.98 22.98 8.46
C ARG A 202 -2.67 23.16 7.12
N SER A 203 -1.96 22.93 6.02
CA SER A 203 -2.49 23.15 4.67
C SER A 203 -3.38 22.03 4.16
N ARG A 204 -3.27 20.81 4.72
CA ARG A 204 -3.94 19.60 4.21
C ARG A 204 -4.97 18.99 5.17
N LYS A 205 -4.95 19.36 6.45
CA LYS A 205 -5.85 18.79 7.46
C LYS A 205 -7.33 19.05 7.10
N LEU A 206 -8.09 17.97 7.11
CA LEU A 206 -9.54 17.98 6.88
C LEU A 206 -10.28 18.43 8.13
N ALA A 207 -11.38 19.13 7.92
CA ALA A 207 -12.34 19.46 8.96
C ALA A 207 -13.11 18.20 9.37
N GLU A 208 -13.03 17.83 10.65
CA GLU A 208 -13.60 16.58 11.17
C GLU A 208 -15.09 16.40 10.88
N ARG A 209 -15.87 17.49 11.00
CA ARG A 209 -17.32 17.52 10.68
C ARG A 209 -17.67 17.20 9.23
N THR A 210 -16.69 17.22 8.33
CA THR A 210 -16.89 16.97 6.90
C THR A 210 -16.58 15.53 6.51
N LEU A 211 -16.03 14.74 7.44
CA LEU A 211 -15.64 13.36 7.17
C LEU A 211 -16.87 12.50 6.84
N PRO A 212 -16.76 11.57 5.88
CA PRO A 212 -17.84 10.63 5.56
C PRO A 212 -18.27 9.79 6.78
N PRO A 213 -19.53 9.31 6.83
CA PRO A 213 -20.07 8.64 8.01
C PRO A 213 -19.24 7.45 8.53
N ARG A 214 -18.74 6.58 7.64
CA ARG A 214 -17.90 5.43 8.01
C ARG A 214 -16.58 5.85 8.65
N THR A 215 -15.91 6.85 8.06
CA THR A 215 -14.67 7.41 8.60
C THR A 215 -14.91 8.10 9.94
N SER A 216 -15.99 8.89 10.07
CA SER A 216 -16.35 9.54 11.34
C SER A 216 -16.61 8.51 12.45
N ALA A 217 -17.39 7.47 12.14
CA ALA A 217 -17.70 6.41 13.09
C ALA A 217 -16.44 5.66 13.56
N LEU A 218 -15.53 5.29 12.65
CA LEU A 218 -14.27 4.65 13.03
C LEU A 218 -13.40 5.59 13.88
N ARG A 219 -13.31 6.88 13.50
CA ARG A 219 -12.57 7.88 14.28
C ARG A 219 -13.12 8.05 15.70
N GLU A 220 -14.43 8.09 15.87
CA GLU A 220 -15.07 8.20 17.18
C GLU A 220 -14.80 6.98 18.06
N ARG A 221 -14.85 5.77 17.48
CA ARG A 221 -14.45 4.54 18.21
C ARG A 221 -13.00 4.59 18.66
N LEU A 222 -12.09 4.95 17.77
CA LEU A 222 -10.66 5.09 18.08
C LEU A 222 -10.43 6.12 19.20
N LEU A 223 -11.15 7.25 19.16
CA LEU A 223 -11.06 8.28 20.19
C LEU A 223 -11.53 7.77 21.57
N GLY A 224 -12.58 6.95 21.60
CA GLY A 224 -13.04 6.27 22.82
C GLY A 224 -11.98 5.37 23.46
N GLU A 225 -11.10 4.82 22.63
CA GLU A 225 -9.94 4.00 23.02
C GLU A 225 -8.66 4.84 23.24
N GLY A 226 -8.78 6.17 23.38
CA GLY A 226 -7.63 7.05 23.61
C GLY A 226 -6.73 7.27 22.38
N LEU A 227 -7.18 6.87 21.18
CA LEU A 227 -6.44 7.03 19.93
C LEU A 227 -7.06 8.15 19.08
N GLU A 228 -6.34 9.27 18.95
CA GLU A 228 -6.83 10.43 18.20
C GLU A 228 -6.42 10.36 16.73
N ALA A 229 -7.41 10.33 15.84
CA ALA A 229 -7.17 10.30 14.40
C ALA A 229 -7.35 11.68 13.75
N HIS A 230 -6.40 12.04 12.89
CA HIS A 230 -6.46 13.21 12.03
C HIS A 230 -6.36 12.79 10.56
N CYS A 231 -7.28 13.28 9.73
CA CYS A 231 -7.34 12.98 8.30
C CYS A 231 -6.85 14.17 7.47
N PHE A 232 -6.23 13.87 6.34
CA PHE A 232 -5.61 14.84 5.43
C PHE A 232 -5.97 14.52 3.99
N ASP A 233 -6.16 15.58 3.21
CA ASP A 233 -6.37 15.50 1.78
C ASP A 233 -5.06 15.74 1.03
N LEU A 234 -4.57 14.69 0.38
CA LEU A 234 -3.39 14.70 -0.50
C LEU A 234 -3.78 14.66 -1.98
N SER A 235 -5.07 14.79 -2.28
CA SER A 235 -5.62 14.55 -3.62
C SER A 235 -5.09 15.54 -4.65
N ASP A 236 -5.07 15.06 -5.89
CA ASP A 236 -4.93 15.86 -7.10
C ASP A 236 -6.03 15.45 -8.08
N ALA A 237 -5.72 14.64 -9.10
CA ALA A 237 -6.73 14.06 -10.01
C ALA A 237 -7.54 12.92 -9.38
N LEU A 238 -6.91 12.14 -8.49
CA LEU A 238 -7.52 11.02 -7.78
C LEU A 238 -7.68 11.32 -6.29
N PRO A 239 -8.71 10.78 -5.63
CA PRO A 239 -8.82 10.85 -4.17
C PRO A 239 -7.62 10.16 -3.53
N VAL A 240 -6.80 10.93 -2.82
CA VAL A 240 -5.69 10.42 -2.00
C VAL A 240 -5.81 10.99 -0.61
N ALA A 241 -5.91 10.11 0.36
CA ALA A 241 -6.04 10.46 1.76
C ALA A 241 -4.81 10.02 2.55
N ALA A 242 -4.55 10.74 3.63
CA ALA A 242 -3.70 10.25 4.70
C ALA A 242 -4.41 10.35 6.04
N ALA A 243 -4.08 9.44 6.96
CA ALA A 243 -4.50 9.51 8.34
C ALA A 243 -3.27 9.42 9.25
N VAL A 244 -3.25 10.23 10.31
CA VAL A 244 -2.28 10.13 11.41
C VAL A 244 -3.07 9.76 12.66
N LEU A 245 -2.67 8.65 13.28
CA LEU A 245 -3.26 8.12 14.51
C LEU A 245 -2.28 8.36 15.66
N ILE A 246 -2.72 9.13 16.66
CA ILE A 246 -1.91 9.54 17.81
C ILE A 246 -2.41 8.81 19.06
N ASP A 247 -1.47 8.25 19.81
CA ASP A 247 -1.76 7.66 21.11
C ASP A 247 -1.76 8.73 22.20
N ARG A 248 -2.95 9.09 22.71
CA ARG A 248 -3.07 10.13 23.74
C ARG A 248 -2.53 9.70 25.11
N GLU A 249 -2.33 8.41 25.31
CA GLU A 249 -1.72 7.87 26.54
C GLU A 249 -0.19 7.79 26.45
N GLU A 250 0.40 8.24 25.34
CA GLU A 250 1.84 8.15 25.09
C GLU A 250 2.37 6.70 25.24
N GLY A 251 1.59 5.74 24.76
CA GLY A 251 1.97 4.33 24.69
C GLY A 251 3.25 4.08 23.89
N PRO A 252 3.71 2.81 23.80
CA PRO A 252 4.98 2.47 23.16
C PRO A 252 5.06 2.89 21.69
N ILE A 253 3.90 3.03 21.04
CA ILE A 253 3.74 3.47 19.66
C ILE A 253 3.01 4.83 19.70
N PRO A 254 3.73 5.94 19.77
CA PRO A 254 3.12 7.25 20.01
C PRO A 254 2.31 7.80 18.82
N ALA A 255 2.71 7.46 17.59
CA ALA A 255 1.98 7.86 16.40
C ALA A 255 2.24 6.88 15.25
N THR A 256 1.22 6.67 14.42
CA THR A 256 1.32 5.92 13.16
C THR A 256 0.59 6.67 12.06
N ALA A 257 0.90 6.35 10.82
CA ALA A 257 0.25 6.93 9.66
C ALA A 257 -0.20 5.83 8.69
N GLY A 258 -1.22 6.15 7.91
CA GLY A 258 -1.71 5.32 6.82
C GLY A 258 -2.13 6.20 5.65
N TYR A 259 -2.08 5.61 4.47
CA TYR A 259 -2.35 6.28 3.21
C TYR A 259 -3.30 5.41 2.39
N ALA A 260 -4.08 6.04 1.52
CA ALA A 260 -4.95 5.31 0.60
C ALA A 260 -5.28 6.18 -0.61
N CYS A 261 -5.19 5.61 -1.79
CA CYS A 261 -5.87 6.10 -2.98
C CYS A 261 -7.07 5.21 -3.32
N ALA A 262 -8.18 5.84 -3.72
CA ALA A 262 -9.38 5.13 -4.15
C ALA A 262 -10.08 5.88 -5.28
N LEU A 263 -11.18 5.33 -5.80
CA LEU A 263 -12.01 6.04 -6.79
C LEU A 263 -12.92 7.07 -6.13
N ARG A 264 -13.20 6.93 -4.84
CA ARG A 264 -14.08 7.82 -4.08
C ARG A 264 -13.44 8.30 -2.77
N PRO A 265 -13.74 9.52 -2.32
CA PRO A 265 -13.19 10.05 -1.06
C PRO A 265 -13.53 9.23 0.18
N ASP A 266 -14.72 8.63 0.25
CA ASP A 266 -15.15 7.80 1.37
C ASP A 266 -14.30 6.53 1.52
N GLU A 267 -13.92 5.92 0.41
CA GLU A 267 -13.03 4.76 0.38
C GLU A 267 -11.59 5.15 0.73
N ALA A 268 -11.07 6.25 0.16
CA ALA A 268 -9.72 6.72 0.45
C ALA A 268 -9.56 7.10 1.93
N LEU A 269 -10.49 7.88 2.48
CA LEU A 269 -10.39 8.33 3.88
C LEU A 269 -10.51 7.18 4.87
N LEU A 270 -11.42 6.23 4.62
CA LEU A 270 -11.54 5.04 5.45
C LEU A 270 -10.30 4.15 5.32
N GLY A 271 -9.81 3.91 4.09
CA GLY A 271 -8.62 3.11 3.83
C GLY A 271 -7.39 3.63 4.55
N ALA A 272 -7.14 4.95 4.47
CA ALA A 272 -6.00 5.57 5.15
C ALA A 272 -6.09 5.42 6.68
N LEU A 273 -7.29 5.50 7.25
CA LEU A 273 -7.50 5.34 8.69
C LEU A 273 -7.35 3.88 9.15
N LEU A 274 -7.85 2.92 8.37
CA LEU A 274 -7.64 1.49 8.61
C LEU A 274 -6.15 1.14 8.51
N GLU A 275 -5.45 1.70 7.54
CA GLU A 275 -4.01 1.49 7.38
C GLU A 275 -3.21 2.10 8.54
N ALA A 276 -3.58 3.28 9.05
CA ALA A 276 -2.92 3.84 10.23
C ALA A 276 -3.06 2.91 11.45
N ALA A 277 -4.25 2.32 11.65
CA ALA A 277 -4.47 1.34 12.72
C ALA A 277 -3.70 0.02 12.47
N GLN A 278 -3.61 -0.45 11.23
CA GLN A 278 -2.81 -1.62 10.87
C GLN A 278 -1.31 -1.38 11.08
N SER A 279 -0.79 -0.20 10.73
CA SER A 279 0.59 0.19 10.99
C SER A 279 0.89 0.11 12.49
N ARG A 280 -0.01 0.64 13.32
CA ARG A 280 0.10 0.54 14.78
C ARG A 280 0.16 -0.91 15.25
N LEU A 281 -0.75 -1.75 14.78
CA LEU A 281 -0.77 -3.15 15.19
C LEU A 281 0.45 -3.93 14.68
N THR A 282 0.98 -3.55 13.52
CA THR A 282 2.24 -4.10 12.98
C THR A 282 3.39 -3.84 13.94
N ASP A 283 3.49 -2.62 14.48
CA ASP A 283 4.48 -2.26 15.50
C ASP A 283 4.24 -3.01 16.83
N VAL A 284 2.99 -3.17 17.26
CA VAL A 284 2.64 -3.92 18.49
C VAL A 284 3.04 -5.38 18.35
N HIS A 285 2.71 -5.98 17.21
CA HIS A 285 2.96 -7.38 16.94
C HIS A 285 4.47 -7.67 16.85
N GLY A 286 5.26 -6.75 16.31
CA GLY A 286 6.72 -6.81 16.34
C GLY A 286 7.33 -7.96 15.52
N ALA A 287 6.55 -8.60 14.64
CA ALA A 287 6.99 -9.75 13.84
C ALA A 287 7.72 -9.35 12.54
N ARG A 288 7.77 -8.06 12.20
CA ARG A 288 8.43 -7.55 11.00
C ARG A 288 9.81 -6.99 11.32
N GLU A 289 10.83 -7.55 10.68
CA GLU A 289 12.23 -7.14 10.86
C GLU A 289 12.56 -5.83 10.13
N ASP A 290 11.80 -5.50 9.09
CA ASP A 290 12.00 -4.30 8.27
C ASP A 290 11.38 -3.03 8.87
N VAL A 291 10.63 -3.17 9.97
CA VAL A 291 10.05 -2.06 10.71
C VAL A 291 11.08 -1.49 11.69
N ALA A 292 11.50 -0.25 11.45
CA ALA A 292 12.40 0.46 12.35
C ALA A 292 11.68 0.84 13.66
N ARG A 293 12.45 0.97 14.75
CA ARG A 293 11.90 1.42 16.04
C ARG A 293 11.32 2.84 15.91
N PRO A 294 10.15 3.14 16.48
CA PRO A 294 9.55 4.47 16.39
C PRO A 294 10.45 5.55 16.99
N ASP A 295 10.72 6.62 16.24
CA ASP A 295 11.30 7.85 16.79
C ASP A 295 10.24 8.60 17.61
N ARG A 296 10.30 8.41 18.92
CA ARG A 296 9.36 9.03 19.86
C ARG A 296 9.42 10.56 19.84
N SER A 297 10.57 11.15 19.52
CA SER A 297 10.71 12.61 19.46
C SER A 297 9.99 13.18 18.25
N ALA A 298 10.20 12.59 17.07
CA ALA A 298 9.49 12.94 15.85
C ALA A 298 7.98 12.72 15.98
N ALA A 299 7.57 11.59 16.58
CA ALA A 299 6.15 11.30 16.80
C ALA A 299 5.46 12.32 17.72
N ARG A 300 6.13 12.78 18.78
CA ARG A 300 5.61 13.84 19.65
C ARG A 300 5.50 15.19 18.93
N LEU A 301 6.46 15.52 18.07
CA LEU A 301 6.39 16.74 17.25
C LEU A 301 5.22 16.68 16.26
N LEU A 302 5.04 15.52 15.61
CA LEU A 302 3.89 15.25 14.74
C LEU A 302 2.58 15.40 15.51
N ALA A 303 2.47 14.79 16.69
CA ALA A 303 1.27 14.87 17.52
C ALA A 303 0.92 16.31 17.90
N ARG A 304 1.89 17.10 18.37
CA ARG A 304 1.69 18.53 18.69
C ARG A 304 1.28 19.35 17.48
N ALA A 305 1.88 19.08 16.32
CA ALA A 305 1.55 19.78 15.08
C ALA A 305 0.11 19.45 14.62
N CYS A 306 -0.29 18.18 14.72
CA CYS A 306 -1.65 17.74 14.44
C CYS A 306 -2.67 18.38 15.40
N ALA A 307 -2.42 18.37 16.71
CA ALA A 307 -3.32 18.93 17.72
C ALA A 307 -3.48 20.45 17.57
N SER A 308 -2.40 21.17 17.26
CA SER A 308 -2.43 22.64 17.09
C SER A 308 -3.06 23.10 15.76
N ALA A 309 -3.08 22.25 14.74
CA ALA A 309 -3.66 22.58 13.45
C ALA A 309 -5.18 22.45 13.44
N ARG A 310 -5.89 23.52 13.07
CA ARG A 310 -7.32 23.43 12.73
C ARG A 310 -7.50 22.90 11.32
N GLY A 311 -8.35 21.87 11.16
CA GLY A 311 -8.75 21.37 9.85
C GLY A 311 -9.60 22.40 9.11
N LYS A 312 -9.12 22.85 7.94
CA LYS A 312 -9.80 23.88 7.12
C LYS A 312 -10.31 23.34 5.78
N ARG A 313 -9.79 22.19 5.34
CA ARG A 313 -10.26 21.55 4.10
C ARG A 313 -11.56 20.80 4.33
N ASP A 314 -12.38 20.75 3.30
CA ASP A 314 -13.66 20.04 3.31
C ASP A 314 -13.50 18.73 2.53
N ALA A 315 -13.80 17.59 3.17
CA ALA A 315 -13.68 16.29 2.53
C ALA A 315 -14.63 16.13 1.34
N SER A 316 -15.74 16.89 1.29
CA SER A 316 -16.65 16.89 0.15
C SER A 316 -16.06 17.51 -1.11
N ARG A 317 -14.90 18.19 -1.00
CA ARG A 317 -14.18 18.81 -2.13
C ARG A 317 -13.09 17.91 -2.70
N MET A 318 -12.83 16.76 -2.09
CA MET A 318 -11.93 15.77 -2.68
C MET A 318 -12.51 15.31 -4.04
N PRO A 319 -11.65 15.06 -5.04
CA PRO A 319 -12.09 14.56 -6.35
C PRO A 319 -12.82 13.22 -6.20
N SER A 320 -13.62 12.85 -7.19
CA SER A 320 -14.34 11.57 -7.22
C SER A 320 -14.44 11.08 -8.66
N VAL A 321 -14.06 9.84 -8.89
CA VAL A 321 -14.09 9.20 -10.21
C VAL A 321 -15.41 8.45 -10.36
N ARG A 322 -16.14 8.74 -11.44
CA ARG A 322 -17.45 8.16 -11.71
C ARG A 322 -17.37 6.74 -12.24
#